data_AF-A0A0Q8N312-F1
#
_entry.id   AF-A0A0Q8N312-F1
#
_cell.length_a   1.000
_cell.length_b   1.000
_cell.length_c   1.000
_cell.angle_alpha   90.00
_cell.angle_beta   90.00
_cell.angle_gamma   90.00
#
_symmetry.space_group_name_H-M   'P 1'
#
loop_
_entity.id
_entity.type
_entity.pdbx_description
1 polymer ?
#
loop_
_entity_poly.entity_id
_entity_poly.type
_entity_poly.pdbx_seq_one_letter_code
_entity_poly.pdbx_strand_id
1 'polypeptide(L)'
;MSAINTKLAIILLSSIMLHSCKKEEKISNQKVNKENIQSKIKEDNDETVRTVTLFSFNNENNTEVIKISGSDAGDEDDFYLGGAKNIIIASKYKKNLELIKNDTLVISEYNHVVIDPKYTLRKKIQGVDYFLFAIKESPLGNGDPEIYLSFIMLNTNSLKFYALKYIGEYTLRSGEFVDGEFTKDKILESNTAVYNELYQFGAKSKWIYKPTEEEKDINFYKNFEEKWNEDNYPEGKESSYPTIVKSTYYGENLFEFNGEYDKDQVIENNDFKIVSYFRNNIIGYDKNKKLYFPIAVESCHVGCDKEIKFISENEIEISHETDSERPDIINLSNIEFANNQF
;
A
#
# COMPACT_ATOMS: atom_id res chain seq x y z
N MET A 1 13.52 79.44 -18.02
CA MET A 1 14.96 79.69 -17.78
C MET A 1 15.36 79.05 -16.48
N SER A 2 16.58 78.55 -16.44
CA SER A 2 17.19 77.67 -15.45
C SER A 2 16.95 77.98 -13.97
N ALA A 3 17.10 76.90 -13.18
CA ALA A 3 18.01 76.78 -12.03
C ALA A 3 17.42 76.74 -10.60
N ILE A 4 17.76 75.61 -9.92
CA ILE A 4 18.48 75.53 -8.64
C ILE A 4 17.67 75.43 -7.31
N ASN A 5 17.95 74.32 -6.58
CA ASN A 5 17.96 74.11 -5.10
C ASN A 5 16.61 74.10 -4.31
N THR A 6 16.38 73.35 -3.21
CA THR A 6 17.24 72.66 -2.22
C THR A 6 16.42 71.82 -1.19
N LYS A 7 17.09 70.84 -0.53
CA LYS A 7 16.98 70.35 0.90
C LYS A 7 15.72 69.55 1.30
N LEU A 8 15.71 68.55 2.21
CA LEU A 8 16.47 68.15 3.43
C LEU A 8 16.52 66.59 3.48
N ALA A 9 17.54 65.84 3.92
CA ALA A 9 18.33 65.72 5.17
C ALA A 9 17.90 64.55 6.10
N ILE A 10 18.91 63.88 6.71
CA ILE A 10 18.92 62.87 7.82
C ILE A 10 18.94 61.39 7.34
N ILE A 11 20.09 60.69 7.25
CA ILE A 11 20.99 60.08 8.27
C ILE A 11 20.37 58.86 9.01
N LEU A 12 20.90 57.65 8.74
CA LEU A 12 21.52 56.69 9.69
C LEU A 12 21.92 55.38 8.93
N LEU A 13 23.23 55.14 8.72
CA LEU A 13 24.07 54.13 9.43
C LEU A 13 23.57 52.67 9.28
N SER A 14 24.18 51.86 8.39
CA SER A 14 25.41 51.03 8.58
C SER A 14 25.18 49.73 9.38
N SER A 15 25.49 48.56 8.83
CA SER A 15 26.75 47.83 9.07
C SER A 15 26.88 46.66 8.05
N ILE A 16 27.94 46.53 7.21
CA ILE A 16 29.34 46.07 7.49
C ILE A 16 29.36 44.52 7.65
N MET A 17 30.18 43.70 6.98
CA MET A 17 31.35 43.87 6.09
C MET A 17 31.62 42.56 5.31
N LEU A 18 32.02 42.72 4.05
CA LEU A 18 32.92 41.83 3.32
C LEU A 18 34.36 42.26 3.59
N HIS A 19 35.26 41.31 3.89
CA HIS A 19 36.63 41.16 3.37
C HIS A 19 37.58 40.49 4.38
N SER A 20 38.32 39.46 3.96
CA SER A 20 39.77 39.61 3.76
C SER A 20 40.40 38.41 3.04
N CYS A 21 41.03 38.69 1.90
CA CYS A 21 41.93 37.80 1.16
C CYS A 21 43.33 37.73 1.82
N LYS A 22 43.97 36.56 1.75
CA LYS A 22 45.42 36.38 1.55
C LYS A 22 45.62 35.01 0.87
N LYS A 23 45.87 34.96 -0.45
CA LYS A 23 47.13 35.13 -1.21
C LYS A 23 47.65 33.75 -1.64
N GLU A 24 47.53 33.47 -2.94
CA GLU A 24 48.16 32.34 -3.63
C GLU A 24 49.66 32.55 -3.80
N GLU A 25 50.44 31.47 -3.71
CA GLU A 25 51.70 31.29 -4.41
C GLU A 25 51.72 29.90 -5.08
N LYS A 26 52.07 29.90 -6.36
CA LYS A 26 52.07 28.78 -7.32
C LYS A 26 53.13 27.73 -6.98
N ILE A 27 52.78 26.44 -7.07
CA ILE A 27 53.72 25.38 -7.53
C ILE A 27 53.00 24.44 -8.51
N SER A 28 53.75 24.00 -9.51
CA SER A 28 53.36 23.46 -10.81
C SER A 28 52.71 22.08 -10.84
N ASN A 29 51.93 21.88 -11.91
CA ASN A 29 51.53 20.61 -12.53
C ASN A 29 52.47 19.43 -12.28
N GLN A 30 51.96 18.37 -11.64
CA GLN A 30 52.38 17.00 -11.91
C GLN A 30 51.16 16.07 -11.99
N LYS A 31 51.20 15.22 -13.01
CA LYS A 31 50.19 14.23 -13.40
C LYS A 31 49.84 13.28 -12.25
N VAL A 32 48.53 13.11 -12.08
CA VAL A 32 47.78 11.85 -11.87
C VAL A 32 48.64 10.61 -11.61
N ASN A 33 48.48 10.03 -10.41
CA ASN A 33 48.35 8.58 -10.24
C ASN A 33 47.10 8.33 -9.38
N LYS A 34 46.11 7.66 -9.99
CA LYS A 34 44.94 7.11 -9.32
C LYS A 34 45.41 5.93 -8.46
N GLU A 35 45.35 6.07 -7.15
CA GLU A 35 45.25 4.91 -6.26
C GLU A 35 43.94 5.02 -5.49
N ASN A 36 43.12 3.97 -5.66
CA ASN A 36 41.85 3.74 -4.99
C ASN A 36 42.02 3.79 -3.48
N ILE A 37 41.57 4.87 -2.84
CA ILE A 37 41.18 4.83 -1.44
C ILE A 37 39.71 4.45 -1.44
N GLN A 38 39.46 3.15 -1.52
CA GLN A 38 38.18 2.55 -1.20
C GLN A 38 38.00 2.74 0.31
N SER A 39 37.17 3.70 0.69
CA SER A 39 36.73 3.86 2.08
C SER A 39 36.01 2.57 2.48
N LYS A 40 36.72 1.73 3.24
CA LYS A 40 36.12 0.68 4.07
C LYS A 40 35.19 1.36 5.07
N ILE A 41 33.95 1.56 4.68
CA ILE A 41 32.84 1.55 5.62
C ILE A 41 32.79 0.09 6.07
N LYS A 42 33.24 -0.17 7.29
CA LYS A 42 32.89 -1.40 7.99
C LYS A 42 31.39 -1.30 8.22
N GLU A 43 30.61 -2.08 7.49
CA GLU A 43 29.30 -2.50 7.97
C GLU A 43 29.56 -3.36 9.20
N ASP A 44 29.45 -2.74 10.38
CA ASP A 44 29.05 -3.47 11.57
C ASP A 44 27.61 -3.90 11.33
N ASN A 45 27.41 -5.19 11.03
CA ASN A 45 26.13 -5.87 11.17
C ASN A 45 26.45 -7.35 11.43
N ASP A 46 26.91 -7.63 12.64
CA ASP A 46 27.01 -9.00 13.18
C ASP A 46 25.72 -9.36 13.94
N GLU A 47 24.57 -8.86 13.46
CA GLU A 47 23.27 -9.39 13.89
C GLU A 47 23.13 -10.77 13.25
N THR A 48 23.26 -11.80 14.07
CA THR A 48 22.99 -13.18 13.66
C THR A 48 21.53 -13.30 13.26
N VAL A 49 21.27 -13.36 11.94
CA VAL A 49 19.92 -13.56 11.39
C VAL A 49 19.34 -14.87 11.93
N ARG A 50 18.31 -14.75 12.77
CA ARG A 50 17.64 -15.89 13.40
C ARG A 50 16.91 -16.70 12.33
N THR A 51 17.39 -17.92 12.06
CA THR A 51 16.74 -18.82 11.10
C THR A 51 16.00 -19.94 11.83
N VAL A 52 14.73 -20.16 11.50
CA VAL A 52 13.88 -21.16 12.14
C VAL A 52 13.28 -22.12 11.13
N THR A 53 12.98 -23.35 11.57
CA THR A 53 12.20 -24.30 10.75
C THR A 53 10.72 -24.06 10.95
N LEU A 54 10.06 -23.49 9.94
CA LEU A 54 8.61 -23.20 9.92
C LEU A 54 7.79 -24.49 9.79
N PHE A 55 8.20 -25.37 8.87
CA PHE A 55 7.54 -26.64 8.64
C PHE A 55 8.56 -27.76 8.52
N SER A 56 8.24 -28.93 9.07
CA SER A 56 9.02 -30.15 8.85
C SER A 56 8.11 -31.35 8.67
N PHE A 57 8.33 -32.11 7.60
CA PHE A 57 7.54 -33.29 7.28
C PHE A 57 8.36 -34.28 6.46
N ASN A 58 7.97 -35.55 6.52
CA ASN A 58 8.63 -36.61 5.75
C ASN A 58 7.98 -36.78 4.38
N ASN A 59 8.75 -37.25 3.41
CA ASN A 59 8.21 -37.81 2.18
C ASN A 59 7.38 -39.09 2.48
N GLU A 60 6.63 -39.58 1.50
CA GLU A 60 5.65 -40.68 1.71
C GLU A 60 6.25 -41.98 2.23
N ASN A 61 7.44 -42.33 1.77
CA ASN A 61 8.14 -43.55 2.18
C ASN A 61 9.01 -43.35 3.43
N ASN A 62 8.96 -42.16 4.05
CA ASN A 62 9.65 -41.83 5.30
C ASN A 62 11.19 -42.03 5.24
N THR A 63 11.77 -41.80 4.07
CA THR A 63 13.22 -41.89 3.82
C THR A 63 13.89 -40.51 3.74
N GLU A 64 13.11 -39.46 3.48
CA GLU A 64 13.58 -38.10 3.31
C GLU A 64 12.76 -37.14 4.18
N VAL A 65 13.43 -36.11 4.70
CA VAL A 65 12.83 -35.04 5.50
C VAL A 65 12.83 -33.77 4.66
N ILE A 66 11.68 -33.12 4.54
CA ILE A 66 11.56 -31.79 3.96
C ILE A 66 11.43 -30.80 5.12
N LYS A 67 12.18 -29.70 5.04
CA LYS A 67 12.08 -28.56 5.97
C LYS A 67 11.86 -27.30 5.16
N ILE A 68 10.91 -26.47 5.59
CA ILE A 68 10.75 -25.09 5.12
C ILE A 68 11.24 -24.21 6.25
N SER A 69 12.22 -23.35 5.97
CA SER A 69 12.85 -22.48 6.97
C SER A 69 12.70 -21.02 6.58
N GLY A 70 12.49 -20.14 7.56
CA GLY A 70 12.41 -18.70 7.38
C GLY A 70 13.59 -18.02 8.09
N SER A 71 14.14 -16.99 7.47
CA SER A 71 15.12 -16.09 8.10
C SER A 71 14.43 -14.96 8.84
N ASP A 72 15.13 -14.42 9.83
CA ASP A 72 14.74 -13.23 10.59
C ASP A 72 13.37 -13.35 11.29
N ALA A 73 13.13 -14.54 11.86
CA ALA A 73 11.91 -14.84 12.58
C ALA A 73 11.88 -14.14 13.94
N GLY A 74 10.74 -13.54 14.28
CA GLY A 74 10.53 -12.83 15.53
C GLY A 74 10.72 -13.72 16.76
N ASP A 75 11.09 -13.10 17.89
CA ASP A 75 11.38 -13.82 19.13
C ASP A 75 10.14 -14.51 19.74
N GLU A 76 8.96 -13.93 19.53
CA GLU A 76 7.69 -14.43 20.08
C GLU A 76 6.92 -15.34 19.12
N ASP A 77 7.13 -15.21 17.81
CA ASP A 77 6.43 -15.99 16.79
C ASP A 77 7.37 -16.33 15.64
N ASP A 78 7.69 -17.62 15.51
CA ASP A 78 8.51 -18.17 14.44
C ASP A 78 7.90 -17.97 13.04
N PHE A 79 6.58 -17.76 12.95
CA PHE A 79 5.85 -17.56 11.70
C PHE A 79 5.69 -16.09 11.32
N TYR A 80 6.32 -15.18 12.06
CA TYR A 80 6.44 -13.78 11.74
C TYR A 80 7.90 -13.45 11.40
N LEU A 81 8.18 -13.03 10.17
CA LEU A 81 9.53 -12.66 9.72
C LEU A 81 9.59 -11.13 9.57
N GLY A 82 10.47 -10.49 10.34
CA GLY A 82 10.52 -9.05 10.53
C GLY A 82 11.74 -8.36 9.93
N GLY A 83 12.59 -9.10 9.23
CA GLY A 83 13.85 -8.61 8.72
C GLY A 83 13.73 -7.60 7.59
N ALA A 84 14.80 -6.81 7.39
CA ALA A 84 14.95 -6.00 6.18
C ALA A 84 14.96 -6.86 4.89
N LYS A 85 15.37 -8.13 5.03
CA LYS A 85 15.35 -9.12 3.96
C LYS A 85 14.98 -10.50 4.53
N ASN A 86 13.76 -10.94 4.25
CA ASN A 86 13.24 -12.24 4.65
C ASN A 86 13.43 -13.25 3.52
N ILE A 87 13.93 -14.44 3.85
CA ILE A 87 14.18 -15.52 2.90
C ILE A 87 13.49 -16.78 3.43
N ILE A 88 12.67 -17.40 2.58
CA ILE A 88 12.07 -18.70 2.85
C ILE A 88 12.73 -19.74 1.96
N ILE A 89 13.30 -20.78 2.57
CA ILE A 89 14.04 -21.85 1.87
C ILE A 89 13.37 -23.19 2.13
N ALA A 90 13.12 -23.95 1.06
CA ALA A 90 12.81 -25.37 1.16
C ALA A 90 14.10 -26.18 1.09
N SER A 91 14.29 -27.10 2.02
CA SER A 91 15.43 -28.01 2.07
C SER A 91 14.95 -29.45 2.18
N LYS A 92 15.60 -30.33 1.43
CA LYS A 92 15.36 -31.77 1.41
C LYS A 92 16.58 -32.48 1.94
N TYR A 93 16.36 -33.38 2.89
CA TYR A 93 17.41 -34.14 3.58
C TYR A 93 17.12 -35.62 3.49
N LYS A 94 18.15 -36.45 3.59
CA LYS A 94 18.01 -37.85 3.98
C LYS A 94 17.55 -37.93 5.44
N LYS A 95 17.06 -39.09 5.88
CA LYS A 95 16.64 -39.32 7.27
C LYS A 95 17.72 -39.07 8.33
N ASN A 96 19.00 -39.22 7.96
CA ASN A 96 20.15 -38.88 8.81
C ASN A 96 20.51 -37.38 8.79
N LEU A 97 19.64 -36.52 8.22
CA LEU A 97 19.79 -35.07 8.08
C LEU A 97 20.94 -34.62 7.16
N GLU A 98 21.43 -35.50 6.29
CA GLU A 98 22.33 -35.11 5.20
C GLU A 98 21.53 -34.34 4.12
N LEU A 99 21.95 -33.12 3.79
CA LEU A 99 21.28 -32.28 2.79
C LEU A 99 21.40 -32.90 1.39
N ILE A 100 20.26 -33.05 0.72
CA ILE A 100 20.16 -33.53 -0.66
C ILE A 100 20.07 -32.33 -1.63
N LYS A 101 19.15 -31.41 -1.35
CA LYS A 101 18.87 -30.24 -2.18
C LYS A 101 18.24 -29.14 -1.30
N ASN A 102 18.49 -27.88 -1.64
CA ASN A 102 17.65 -26.77 -1.19
C ASN A 102 17.21 -25.91 -2.39
N ASP A 103 16.19 -25.10 -2.18
CA ASP A 103 15.67 -24.14 -3.15
C ASP A 103 15.08 -22.94 -2.40
N THR A 104 15.26 -21.74 -2.93
CA THR A 104 14.69 -20.52 -2.34
C THR A 104 13.27 -20.36 -2.85
N LEU A 105 12.30 -20.33 -1.93
CA LEU A 105 10.88 -20.15 -2.27
C LEU A 105 10.52 -18.67 -2.40
N VAL A 106 11.02 -17.85 -1.47
CA VAL A 106 10.65 -16.44 -1.36
C VAL A 106 11.88 -15.63 -0.95
N ILE A 107 12.05 -14.47 -1.57
CA ILE A 107 12.91 -13.39 -1.11
C ILE A 107 12.01 -12.16 -1.02
N SER A 108 11.86 -11.61 0.18
CA SER A 108 10.99 -10.48 0.47
C SER A 108 11.82 -9.40 1.16
N GLU A 109 12.01 -8.26 0.49
CA GLU A 109 12.79 -7.14 0.99
C GLU A 109 11.85 -6.04 1.46
N TYR A 110 12.16 -5.41 2.59
CA TYR A 110 11.36 -4.34 3.19
C TYR A 110 9.88 -4.67 3.41
N ASN A 111 9.59 -5.92 3.78
CA ASN A 111 8.25 -6.39 4.12
C ASN A 111 8.27 -7.18 5.43
N HIS A 112 7.22 -7.06 6.23
CA HIS A 112 6.87 -8.09 7.20
C HIS A 112 6.27 -9.29 6.47
N VAL A 113 6.71 -10.50 6.81
CA VAL A 113 6.15 -11.74 6.25
C VAL A 113 5.47 -12.54 7.34
N VAL A 114 4.17 -12.79 7.17
CA VAL A 114 3.36 -13.61 8.08
C VAL A 114 2.99 -14.91 7.39
N ILE A 115 3.21 -16.03 8.07
CA ILE A 115 2.81 -17.37 7.61
C ILE A 115 1.71 -17.89 8.55
N ASP A 116 0.62 -18.44 8.02
CA ASP A 116 -0.37 -19.12 8.87
C ASP A 116 0.04 -20.59 9.04
N PRO A 117 0.51 -21.03 10.23
CA PRO A 117 0.94 -22.40 10.45
C PRO A 117 -0.18 -23.43 10.28
N LYS A 118 -1.44 -23.01 10.44
CA LYS A 118 -2.62 -23.88 10.34
C LYS A 118 -3.20 -23.89 8.93
N TYR A 119 -2.87 -22.91 8.10
CA TYR A 119 -3.33 -22.82 6.72
C TYR A 119 -2.40 -23.58 5.78
N THR A 120 -2.41 -24.90 5.91
CA THR A 120 -1.59 -25.80 5.11
C THR A 120 -2.41 -26.94 4.53
N LEU A 121 -1.97 -27.50 3.41
CA LEU A 121 -2.60 -28.67 2.79
C LEU A 121 -1.54 -29.57 2.17
N ARG A 122 -1.62 -30.87 2.41
CA ARG A 122 -0.84 -31.87 1.68
C ARG A 122 -1.75 -32.64 0.74
N LYS A 123 -1.38 -32.73 -0.54
CA LYS A 123 -2.23 -33.35 -1.56
C LYS A 123 -1.41 -33.97 -2.69
N LYS A 124 -1.90 -35.09 -3.21
CA LYS A 124 -1.41 -35.68 -4.46
C LYS A 124 -2.12 -35.09 -5.66
N ILE A 125 -1.35 -34.64 -6.65
CA ILE A 125 -1.86 -34.18 -7.95
C ILE A 125 -1.11 -34.97 -9.01
N GLN A 126 -1.84 -35.73 -9.83
CA GLN A 126 -1.25 -36.57 -10.89
C GLN A 126 -0.12 -37.50 -10.38
N GLY A 127 -0.29 -38.04 -9.17
CA GLY A 127 0.68 -38.94 -8.54
C GLY A 127 1.89 -38.26 -7.88
N VAL A 128 1.99 -36.94 -7.94
CA VAL A 128 3.04 -36.15 -7.30
C VAL A 128 2.53 -35.57 -5.98
N ASP A 129 3.33 -35.70 -4.92
CA ASP A 129 3.03 -35.18 -3.59
C ASP A 129 3.41 -33.69 -3.47
N TYR A 130 2.46 -32.89 -3.00
CA TYR A 130 2.61 -31.45 -2.83
C TYR A 130 2.25 -31.02 -1.42
N PHE A 131 2.99 -30.04 -0.92
CA PHE A 131 2.67 -29.30 0.30
C PHE A 131 2.33 -27.85 -0.06
N LEU A 132 1.17 -27.38 0.40
CA LEU A 132 0.66 -26.04 0.17
C LEU A 132 0.65 -25.26 1.48
N PHE A 133 1.02 -23.99 1.39
CA PHE A 133 0.93 -23.02 2.48
C PHE A 133 0.73 -21.61 1.90
N ALA A 134 0.38 -20.65 2.75
CA ALA A 134 0.21 -19.26 2.34
C ALA A 134 1.13 -18.35 3.14
N ILE A 135 1.56 -17.27 2.49
CA ILE A 135 2.26 -16.16 3.13
C ILE A 135 1.53 -14.84 2.84
N LYS A 136 1.62 -13.91 3.78
CA LYS A 136 1.19 -12.53 3.64
C LYS A 136 2.42 -11.64 3.79
N GLU A 137 2.68 -10.81 2.80
CA GLU A 137 3.74 -9.81 2.80
C GLU A 137 3.09 -8.43 2.96
N SER A 138 3.60 -7.65 3.91
CA SER A 138 3.12 -6.30 4.21
C SER A 138 4.30 -5.34 4.24
N PRO A 139 4.34 -4.29 3.41
CA PRO A 139 5.46 -3.35 3.35
C PRO A 139 5.78 -2.74 4.72
N LEU A 140 7.07 -2.54 5.01
CA LEU A 140 7.54 -1.88 6.25
C LEU A 140 7.28 -0.37 6.26
N GLY A 141 7.03 0.22 5.09
CA GLY A 141 6.80 1.66 4.92
C GLY A 141 5.36 1.95 4.48
N ASN A 142 4.92 3.18 4.71
CA ASN A 142 3.57 3.64 4.36
C ASN A 142 3.43 4.08 2.89
N GLY A 143 4.48 3.93 2.07
CA GLY A 143 4.49 4.38 0.67
C GLY A 143 3.81 3.42 -0.30
N ASP A 144 3.57 2.18 0.15
CA ASP A 144 2.88 1.15 -0.62
C ASP A 144 1.74 0.59 0.26
N PRO A 145 0.47 0.87 -0.06
CA PRO A 145 -0.67 0.34 0.68
C PRO A 145 -0.97 -1.12 0.34
N GLU A 146 -0.34 -1.69 -0.69
CA GLU A 146 -0.62 -3.04 -1.15
C GLU A 146 -0.16 -4.11 -0.15
N ILE A 147 -0.98 -5.14 -0.04
CA ILE A 147 -0.75 -6.37 0.71
C ILE A 147 -0.66 -7.50 -0.30
N TYR A 148 0.43 -8.27 -0.21
CA TYR A 148 0.70 -9.34 -1.16
C TYR A 148 0.50 -10.69 -0.48
N LEU A 149 -0.47 -11.47 -0.97
CA LEU A 149 -0.66 -12.85 -0.54
C LEU A 149 -0.06 -13.78 -1.59
N SER A 150 0.77 -14.72 -1.15
CA SER A 150 1.30 -15.77 -2.02
C SER A 150 0.87 -17.14 -1.53
N PHE A 151 0.13 -17.86 -2.36
CA PHE A 151 -0.27 -19.25 -2.14
C PHE A 151 0.73 -20.18 -2.84
N ILE A 152 1.54 -20.88 -2.06
CA ILE A 152 2.69 -21.63 -2.57
C ILE A 152 2.38 -23.12 -2.53
N MET A 153 2.63 -23.81 -3.65
CA MET A 153 2.53 -25.26 -3.79
C MET A 153 3.90 -25.85 -4.10
N LEU A 154 4.49 -26.54 -3.13
CA LEU A 154 5.82 -27.16 -3.19
C LEU A 154 5.74 -28.64 -3.55
N ASN A 155 6.41 -29.04 -4.63
CA ASN A 155 6.65 -30.45 -4.94
C ASN A 155 7.65 -31.04 -3.94
N THR A 156 7.21 -31.99 -3.12
CA THR A 156 8.02 -32.53 -2.02
C THR A 156 9.19 -33.40 -2.48
N ASN A 157 9.13 -33.91 -3.72
CA ASN A 157 10.18 -34.74 -4.31
C ASN A 157 11.31 -33.90 -4.94
N SER A 158 10.96 -32.87 -5.71
CA SER A 158 11.91 -32.08 -6.53
C SER A 158 12.24 -30.69 -5.96
N LEU A 159 11.45 -30.22 -4.99
CA LEU A 159 11.42 -28.85 -4.48
C LEU A 159 11.01 -27.77 -5.50
N LYS A 160 10.61 -28.15 -6.72
CA LYS A 160 9.98 -27.19 -7.65
C LYS A 160 8.66 -26.72 -7.04
N PHE A 161 8.40 -25.41 -7.09
CA PHE A 161 7.17 -24.84 -6.57
C PHE A 161 6.42 -24.03 -7.63
N TYR A 162 5.16 -23.76 -7.30
CA TYR A 162 4.26 -22.86 -8.00
C TYR A 162 3.69 -21.87 -6.99
N ALA A 163 3.44 -20.64 -7.41
CA ALA A 163 2.84 -19.62 -6.55
C ALA A 163 1.70 -18.93 -7.28
N LEU A 164 0.53 -18.85 -6.66
CA LEU A 164 -0.57 -18.00 -7.09
C LEU A 164 -0.58 -16.77 -6.18
N LYS A 165 -0.48 -15.57 -6.75
CA LYS A 165 -0.50 -14.33 -5.99
C LYS A 165 -1.88 -13.70 -5.98
N TYR A 166 -2.20 -13.03 -4.89
CA TYR A 166 -3.36 -12.15 -4.72
C TYR A 166 -2.86 -10.83 -4.16
N ILE A 167 -3.18 -9.74 -4.84
CA ILE A 167 -2.70 -8.38 -4.51
C ILE A 167 -3.93 -7.52 -4.26
N GLY A 168 -3.89 -6.74 -3.19
CA GLY A 168 -4.98 -5.87 -2.79
C GLY A 168 -4.59 -5.01 -1.59
N GLU A 169 -5.55 -4.34 -0.98
CA GLU A 169 -5.32 -3.48 0.18
C GLU A 169 -6.41 -3.69 1.24
N TYR A 170 -6.24 -3.11 2.42
CA TYR A 170 -7.34 -3.02 3.39
C TYR A 170 -8.20 -1.81 3.02
N THR A 171 -9.46 -2.04 2.71
CA THR A 171 -10.44 -1.00 2.37
C THR A 171 -11.45 -0.83 3.49
N LEU A 172 -12.24 0.25 3.44
CA LEU A 172 -13.30 0.47 4.41
C LEU A 172 -14.32 -0.69 4.43
N ARG A 173 -14.63 -1.26 3.26
CA ARG A 173 -15.56 -2.40 3.16
C ARG A 173 -14.95 -3.72 3.61
N SER A 174 -13.63 -3.88 3.50
CA SER A 174 -12.96 -5.14 3.81
C SER A 174 -12.43 -5.24 5.24
N GLY A 175 -12.24 -4.11 5.93
CA GLY A 175 -11.72 -4.07 7.29
C GLY A 175 -10.35 -4.75 7.39
N GLU A 176 -10.25 -5.83 8.17
CA GLU A 176 -9.00 -6.57 8.38
C GLU A 176 -8.68 -7.60 7.27
N PHE A 177 -9.48 -7.64 6.20
CA PHE A 177 -9.29 -8.54 5.07
C PHE A 177 -8.71 -7.80 3.87
N VAL A 178 -7.86 -8.48 3.09
CA VAL A 178 -7.28 -7.94 1.86
C VAL A 178 -8.32 -8.00 0.75
N ASP A 179 -8.60 -6.85 0.17
CA ASP A 179 -9.53 -6.63 -0.93
C ASP A 179 -8.76 -6.38 -2.22
N GLY A 180 -8.97 -7.23 -3.23
CA GLY A 180 -8.18 -7.22 -4.44
C GLY A 180 -8.39 -8.45 -5.31
N GLU A 181 -7.36 -8.83 -6.07
CA GLU A 181 -7.51 -9.81 -7.14
C GLU A 181 -6.34 -10.79 -7.25
N PHE A 182 -6.63 -11.98 -7.79
CA PHE A 182 -5.58 -12.93 -8.18
C PHE A 182 -4.84 -12.43 -9.42
N THR A 183 -3.51 -12.42 -9.35
CA THR A 183 -2.67 -11.99 -10.48
C THR A 183 -2.72 -13.00 -11.61
N LYS A 184 -2.72 -12.52 -12.86
CA LYS A 184 -2.62 -13.38 -14.05
C LYS A 184 -1.20 -13.90 -14.24
N ASP A 185 -1.06 -15.22 -14.37
CA ASP A 185 0.21 -15.88 -14.68
C ASP A 185 -0.05 -16.96 -15.74
N LYS A 186 0.30 -16.64 -16.99
CA LYS A 186 0.09 -17.54 -18.15
C LYS A 186 0.81 -18.88 -17.99
N ILE A 187 1.96 -18.92 -17.33
CA ILE A 187 2.72 -20.16 -17.13
C ILE A 187 1.98 -21.03 -16.12
N LEU A 188 1.56 -20.46 -15.00
CA LEU A 188 0.77 -21.17 -14.01
C LEU A 188 -0.58 -21.64 -14.58
N GLU A 189 -1.32 -20.75 -15.24
CA GLU A 189 -2.63 -21.00 -15.83
C GLU A 189 -2.58 -22.11 -16.91
N SER A 190 -1.46 -22.24 -17.62
CA SER A 190 -1.25 -23.33 -18.58
C SER A 190 -1.19 -24.72 -17.91
N ASN A 191 -0.84 -24.78 -16.63
CA ASN A 191 -0.90 -26.00 -15.81
C ASN A 191 -2.20 -26.04 -15.01
N THR A 192 -3.31 -26.31 -15.71
CA THR A 192 -4.68 -26.22 -15.17
C THR A 192 -4.91 -27.03 -13.88
N ALA A 193 -4.28 -28.20 -13.74
CA ALA A 193 -4.40 -29.01 -12.53
C ALA A 193 -3.80 -28.33 -11.29
N VAL A 194 -2.61 -27.74 -11.44
CA VAL A 194 -1.94 -27.00 -10.36
C VAL A 194 -2.64 -25.67 -10.09
N TYR A 195 -2.98 -24.93 -11.14
CA TYR A 195 -3.69 -23.66 -11.04
C TYR A 195 -5.02 -23.82 -10.28
N ASN A 196 -5.86 -24.80 -10.66
CA ASN A 196 -7.16 -25.00 -10.03
C ASN A 196 -7.03 -25.31 -8.54
N GLU A 197 -6.04 -26.11 -8.14
CA GLU A 197 -5.82 -26.41 -6.72
C GLU A 197 -5.29 -25.21 -5.95
N LEU A 198 -4.36 -24.44 -6.52
CA LEU A 198 -3.90 -23.19 -5.92
C LEU A 198 -5.03 -22.17 -5.79
N TYR A 199 -5.90 -22.04 -6.80
CA TYR A 199 -7.05 -21.13 -6.76
C TYR A 199 -8.06 -21.55 -5.69
N GLN A 200 -8.41 -22.84 -5.62
CA GLN A 200 -9.31 -23.35 -4.58
C GLN A 200 -8.72 -23.23 -3.18
N PHE A 201 -7.40 -23.40 -3.03
CA PHE A 201 -6.69 -23.16 -1.78
C PHE A 201 -6.66 -21.67 -1.46
N GLY A 202 -6.37 -20.79 -2.41
CA GLY A 202 -6.35 -19.34 -2.21
C GLY A 202 -7.72 -18.78 -1.82
N ALA A 203 -8.78 -19.13 -2.55
CA ALA A 203 -10.14 -18.63 -2.32
C ALA A 203 -10.72 -19.00 -0.94
N LYS A 204 -10.15 -19.99 -0.26
CA LYS A 204 -10.53 -20.37 1.12
C LYS A 204 -9.76 -19.59 2.19
N SER A 205 -8.78 -18.78 1.81
CA SER A 205 -7.94 -18.02 2.73
C SER A 205 -8.81 -17.18 3.67
N LYS A 206 -8.36 -17.08 4.91
CA LYS A 206 -8.94 -16.18 5.91
C LYS A 206 -8.49 -14.73 5.73
N TRP A 207 -7.47 -14.48 4.92
CA TRP A 207 -6.94 -13.13 4.68
C TRP A 207 -7.62 -12.43 3.51
N ILE A 208 -8.30 -13.17 2.62
CA ILE A 208 -8.97 -12.59 1.45
C ILE A 208 -10.38 -12.15 1.84
N TYR A 209 -10.73 -10.92 1.46
CA TYR A 209 -12.08 -10.39 1.56
C TYR A 209 -13.04 -11.15 0.63
N LYS A 210 -14.23 -11.48 1.13
CA LYS A 210 -15.23 -12.26 0.41
C LYS A 210 -16.54 -11.47 0.38
N PRO A 211 -16.79 -10.71 -0.70
CA PRO A 211 -18.03 -9.97 -0.86
C PRO A 211 -19.24 -10.90 -0.73
N THR A 212 -20.23 -10.45 0.04
CA THR A 212 -21.58 -11.02 0.05
C THR A 212 -22.27 -10.83 -1.31
N GLU A 213 -23.42 -11.47 -1.54
CA GLU A 213 -24.13 -11.32 -2.83
C GLU A 213 -24.57 -9.87 -3.09
N GLU A 214 -24.92 -9.09 -2.05
CA GLU A 214 -25.27 -7.68 -2.18
C GLU A 214 -24.05 -6.83 -2.52
N GLU A 215 -22.90 -7.09 -1.88
CA GLU A 215 -21.64 -6.40 -2.13
C GLU A 215 -21.04 -6.68 -3.52
N LYS A 216 -21.63 -7.57 -4.33
CA LYS A 216 -21.28 -7.73 -5.75
C LYS A 216 -21.93 -6.69 -6.66
N ASP A 217 -22.98 -6.00 -6.19
CA ASP A 217 -23.56 -4.87 -6.92
C ASP A 217 -22.69 -3.62 -6.66
N ILE A 218 -22.14 -3.04 -7.71
CA ILE A 218 -21.34 -1.81 -7.62
C ILE A 218 -22.13 -0.64 -7.01
N ASN A 219 -23.46 -0.68 -7.07
CA ASN A 219 -24.33 0.34 -6.47
C ASN A 219 -24.61 0.12 -4.98
N PHE A 220 -24.14 -0.99 -4.39
CA PHE A 220 -24.28 -1.24 -2.97
C PHE A 220 -23.44 -0.24 -2.17
N TYR A 221 -23.99 0.31 -1.08
CA TYR A 221 -23.38 1.44 -0.38
C TYR A 221 -21.94 1.19 0.07
N LYS A 222 -21.54 -0.03 0.40
CA LYS A 222 -20.15 -0.32 0.79
C LYS A 222 -19.13 -0.20 -0.34
N ASN A 223 -19.59 -0.20 -1.59
CA ASN A 223 -18.76 -0.09 -2.78
C ASN A 223 -18.68 1.36 -3.28
N PHE A 224 -19.09 2.34 -2.46
CA PHE A 224 -19.22 3.73 -2.91
C PHE A 224 -17.91 4.32 -3.44
N GLU A 225 -16.75 3.88 -2.93
CA GLU A 225 -15.42 4.34 -3.36
C GLU A 225 -15.10 3.83 -4.77
N GLU A 226 -15.26 2.53 -4.99
CA GLU A 226 -15.09 1.89 -6.30
C GLU A 226 -16.03 2.48 -7.33
N LYS A 227 -17.30 2.67 -6.95
CA LYS A 227 -18.31 3.28 -7.82
C LYS A 227 -17.97 4.73 -8.17
N TRP A 228 -17.52 5.51 -7.19
CA TRP A 228 -17.11 6.89 -7.43
C TRP A 228 -15.93 6.93 -8.41
N ASN A 229 -14.94 6.06 -8.24
CA ASN A 229 -13.79 5.95 -9.14
C ASN A 229 -14.21 5.53 -10.56
N GLU A 230 -15.11 4.55 -10.71
CA GLU A 230 -15.63 4.13 -12.01
C GLU A 230 -16.39 5.26 -12.72
N ASP A 231 -17.22 6.01 -11.99
CA ASP A 231 -18.04 7.09 -12.56
C ASP A 231 -17.17 8.28 -13.02
N ASN A 232 -16.13 8.63 -12.25
CA ASN A 232 -15.28 9.80 -12.49
C ASN A 232 -14.05 9.49 -13.38
N TYR A 233 -13.56 8.26 -13.38
CA TYR A 233 -12.37 7.83 -14.12
C TYR A 233 -12.58 6.52 -14.90
N PRO A 234 -13.53 6.47 -15.86
CA PRO A 234 -13.88 5.25 -16.59
C PRO A 234 -12.74 4.65 -17.42
N GLU A 235 -11.72 5.45 -17.76
CA GLU A 235 -10.53 4.98 -18.48
C GLU A 235 -9.38 4.54 -17.54
N GLY A 236 -9.60 4.54 -16.23
CA GLY A 236 -8.63 4.12 -15.22
C GLY A 236 -7.40 5.01 -15.12
N LYS A 237 -7.51 6.29 -15.49
CA LYS A 237 -6.41 7.26 -15.46
C LYS A 237 -6.78 8.47 -14.64
N GLU A 238 -6.17 8.56 -13.46
CA GLU A 238 -6.17 9.76 -12.62
C GLU A 238 -5.06 10.69 -13.11
N SER A 239 -5.28 11.41 -14.21
CA SER A 239 -4.33 12.44 -14.65
C SER A 239 -4.61 13.80 -14.01
N SER A 240 -5.82 14.00 -13.50
CA SER A 240 -6.30 15.23 -12.86
C SER A 240 -7.66 14.98 -12.22
N TYR A 241 -7.97 15.69 -11.13
CA TYR A 241 -9.30 15.69 -10.52
C TYR A 241 -10.41 15.98 -11.56
N PRO A 242 -11.58 15.31 -11.49
CA PRO A 242 -12.64 15.47 -12.48
C PRO A 242 -13.13 16.92 -12.54
N THR A 243 -13.28 17.45 -13.76
CA THR A 243 -13.85 18.80 -13.95
C THR A 243 -15.32 18.87 -13.55
N ILE A 244 -16.05 17.74 -13.67
CA ILE A 244 -17.42 17.57 -13.19
C ILE A 244 -17.42 16.34 -12.31
N VAL A 245 -17.68 16.53 -11.01
CA VAL A 245 -17.76 15.44 -10.05
C VAL A 245 -19.06 14.68 -10.27
N LYS A 246 -18.95 13.38 -10.48
CA LYS A 246 -20.07 12.44 -10.41
C LYS A 246 -20.12 11.78 -9.05
N SER A 247 -21.33 11.57 -8.55
CA SER A 247 -21.55 10.87 -7.29
C SER A 247 -22.85 10.08 -7.32
N THR A 248 -23.14 9.38 -6.24
CA THR A 248 -24.34 8.56 -6.09
C THR A 248 -24.94 8.78 -4.73
N TYR A 249 -26.27 8.88 -4.68
CA TYR A 249 -26.99 8.96 -3.42
C TYR A 249 -27.21 7.58 -2.82
N TYR A 250 -27.03 7.49 -1.51
CA TYR A 250 -27.24 6.31 -0.69
C TYR A 250 -28.22 6.63 0.45
N GLY A 251 -29.10 5.68 0.77
CA GLY A 251 -30.04 5.80 1.89
C GLY A 251 -29.41 5.40 3.21
N GLU A 252 -28.38 4.57 3.16
CA GLU A 252 -27.60 4.10 4.29
C GLU A 252 -26.73 5.23 4.87
N ASN A 253 -26.57 5.21 6.19
CA ASN A 253 -25.81 6.22 6.91
C ASN A 253 -24.31 6.06 6.65
N LEU A 254 -23.82 6.71 5.59
CA LEU A 254 -22.40 6.67 5.23
C LEU A 254 -21.49 7.28 6.30
N PHE A 255 -22.00 8.18 7.15
CA PHE A 255 -21.19 8.67 8.27
C PHE A 255 -20.85 7.57 9.26
N GLU A 256 -21.83 6.74 9.63
CA GLU A 256 -21.61 5.62 10.54
C GLU A 256 -20.76 4.53 9.92
N PHE A 257 -20.91 4.30 8.61
CA PHE A 257 -20.09 3.33 7.89
C PHE A 257 -18.61 3.74 7.82
N ASN A 258 -18.31 5.02 7.59
CA ASN A 258 -16.95 5.54 7.52
C ASN A 258 -16.25 5.63 8.88
N GLY A 259 -17.01 5.62 9.99
CA GLY A 259 -16.48 5.57 11.35
C GLY A 259 -16.64 6.88 12.12
N GLU A 260 -15.83 7.05 13.16
CA GLU A 260 -15.87 8.23 14.02
C GLU A 260 -15.22 9.45 13.35
N TYR A 261 -15.74 10.64 13.64
CA TYR A 261 -15.21 11.92 13.18
C TYR A 261 -15.31 12.98 14.29
N ASP A 262 -14.35 13.90 14.28
CA ASP A 262 -14.28 15.01 15.23
C ASP A 262 -15.09 16.22 14.74
N LYS A 263 -15.35 17.17 15.64
CA LYS A 263 -16.20 18.34 15.33
C LYS A 263 -15.58 19.30 14.32
N ASP A 264 -14.26 19.39 14.31
CA ASP A 264 -13.48 20.20 13.38
C ASP A 264 -13.42 19.59 11.97
N GLN A 265 -13.83 18.34 11.82
CA GLN A 265 -13.97 17.65 10.53
C GLN A 265 -15.35 17.85 9.89
N VAL A 266 -16.23 18.66 10.50
CA VAL A 266 -17.62 18.85 10.06
C VAL A 266 -17.87 20.29 9.64
N ILE A 267 -18.48 20.46 8.47
CA ILE A 267 -19.09 21.72 8.06
C ILE A 267 -20.57 21.49 7.75
N GLU A 268 -21.39 22.45 8.14
CA GLU A 268 -22.84 22.31 8.02
C GLU A 268 -23.49 23.66 7.71
N ASN A 269 -24.35 23.69 6.69
CA ASN A 269 -25.20 24.83 6.35
C ASN A 269 -26.68 24.40 6.39
N ASN A 270 -27.59 25.16 5.79
CA ASN A 270 -29.02 24.81 5.81
C ASN A 270 -29.36 23.55 5.00
N ASP A 271 -28.63 23.28 3.93
CA ASP A 271 -28.94 22.25 2.95
C ASP A 271 -28.06 21.01 3.07
N PHE A 272 -26.82 21.18 3.54
CA PHE A 272 -25.81 20.13 3.56
C PHE A 272 -25.14 20.03 4.93
N LYS A 273 -24.82 18.78 5.31
CA LYS A 273 -23.81 18.46 6.32
C LYS A 273 -22.71 17.67 5.63
N ILE A 274 -21.46 18.06 5.80
CA ILE A 274 -20.32 17.45 5.13
C ILE A 274 -19.26 17.10 6.17
N VAL A 275 -18.72 15.89 6.07
CA VAL A 275 -17.73 15.34 6.99
C VAL A 275 -16.49 14.91 6.20
N SER A 276 -15.33 15.36 6.67
CA SER A 276 -14.02 14.92 6.17
C SER A 276 -13.49 13.78 7.05
N TYR A 277 -13.08 12.67 6.45
CA TYR A 277 -12.45 11.58 7.20
C TYR A 277 -10.94 11.54 6.91
N PHE A 278 -10.12 11.35 7.94
CA PHE A 278 -8.67 11.19 7.77
C PHE A 278 -8.36 9.99 6.87
N ARG A 279 -7.49 10.17 5.85
CA ARG A 279 -7.15 9.15 4.82
C ARG A 279 -8.31 8.62 3.97
N ASN A 280 -9.52 9.10 4.21
CA ASN A 280 -10.75 8.61 3.61
C ASN A 280 -11.47 9.74 2.86
N ASN A 281 -12.56 9.37 2.19
CA ASN A 281 -13.35 10.28 1.38
C ASN A 281 -14.11 11.35 2.19
N ILE A 282 -14.56 12.40 1.50
CA ILE A 282 -15.52 13.35 2.06
C ILE A 282 -16.91 12.78 1.85
N ILE A 283 -17.74 12.80 2.90
CA ILE A 283 -19.13 12.36 2.82
C ILE A 283 -20.04 13.57 3.02
N GLY A 284 -20.97 13.78 2.10
CA GLY A 284 -22.05 14.75 2.22
C GLY A 284 -23.36 14.08 2.61
N TYR A 285 -24.18 14.82 3.34
CA TYR A 285 -25.58 14.51 3.62
C TYR A 285 -26.44 15.67 3.13
N ASP A 286 -27.27 15.40 2.12
CA ASP A 286 -28.25 16.33 1.59
C ASP A 286 -29.49 16.30 2.49
N LYS A 287 -29.74 17.39 3.21
CA LYS A 287 -30.84 17.50 4.18
C LYS A 287 -32.21 17.55 3.53
N ASN A 288 -32.28 18.05 2.29
CA ASN A 288 -33.53 18.16 1.54
C ASN A 288 -33.96 16.78 1.02
N LYS A 289 -33.00 16.00 0.50
CA LYS A 289 -33.25 14.63 0.01
C LYS A 289 -33.19 13.57 1.10
N LYS A 290 -32.52 13.86 2.22
CA LYS A 290 -32.20 12.94 3.32
C LYS A 290 -31.36 11.74 2.86
N LEU A 291 -30.42 11.99 1.96
CA LEU A 291 -29.54 10.99 1.36
C LEU A 291 -28.08 11.39 1.52
N TYR A 292 -27.22 10.38 1.56
CA TYR A 292 -25.77 10.54 1.68
C TYR A 292 -25.12 10.45 0.31
N PHE A 293 -23.98 11.12 0.12
CA PHE A 293 -23.21 11.02 -1.11
C PHE A 293 -21.71 11.16 -0.84
N PRO A 294 -20.85 10.33 -1.45
CA PRO A 294 -19.41 10.44 -1.31
C PRO A 294 -18.81 11.41 -2.33
N ILE A 295 -17.69 12.00 -1.96
CA ILE A 295 -16.78 12.70 -2.85
C ILE A 295 -15.38 12.17 -2.52
N ALA A 296 -14.80 11.42 -3.45
CA ALA A 296 -13.40 11.04 -3.28
C ALA A 296 -12.49 12.23 -3.58
N VAL A 297 -11.51 12.40 -2.71
CA VAL A 297 -10.44 13.38 -2.87
C VAL A 297 -9.13 12.69 -2.54
N GLU A 298 -8.23 12.64 -3.51
CA GLU A 298 -6.90 12.08 -3.34
C GLU A 298 -6.17 12.87 -2.25
N SER A 299 -5.65 12.20 -1.23
CA SER A 299 -4.96 12.89 -0.13
C SER A 299 -3.58 12.32 0.20
N CYS A 300 -3.20 11.13 -0.26
CA CYS A 300 -2.00 10.49 0.27
C CYS A 300 -0.71 10.68 -0.54
N HIS A 301 -0.72 11.38 -1.69
CA HIS A 301 0.53 11.76 -2.35
C HIS A 301 1.27 12.90 -1.62
N VAL A 302 0.56 13.78 -0.92
CA VAL A 302 1.12 14.99 -0.31
C VAL A 302 0.81 15.19 1.19
N GLY A 303 -0.15 14.46 1.75
CA GLY A 303 -0.51 14.56 3.16
C GLY A 303 -1.98 14.19 3.34
N CYS A 304 -2.27 13.14 4.10
CA CYS A 304 -3.61 12.56 4.12
C CYS A 304 -4.65 13.37 4.94
N ASP A 305 -4.23 14.54 5.48
CA ASP A 305 -5.09 15.45 6.21
C ASP A 305 -5.60 16.58 5.30
N LYS A 306 -6.85 16.99 5.53
CA LYS A 306 -7.54 17.97 4.70
C LYS A 306 -8.56 18.77 5.50
N GLU A 307 -8.55 20.08 5.27
CA GLU A 307 -9.52 21.01 5.83
C GLU A 307 -10.64 21.26 4.81
N ILE A 308 -11.89 21.27 5.28
CA ILE A 308 -13.06 21.58 4.47
C ILE A 308 -13.75 22.84 4.99
N LYS A 309 -14.18 23.73 4.09
CA LYS A 309 -15.00 24.91 4.46
C LYS A 309 -15.98 25.30 3.37
N PHE A 310 -17.11 25.87 3.77
CA PHE A 310 -18.01 26.54 2.83
C PHE A 310 -17.42 27.89 2.43
N ILE A 311 -17.29 28.11 1.12
CA ILE A 311 -16.93 29.43 0.55
C ILE A 311 -18.16 30.12 -0.05
N SER A 312 -19.22 29.37 -0.34
CA SER A 312 -20.56 29.87 -0.64
C SER A 312 -21.62 28.86 -0.18
N GLU A 313 -22.91 29.13 -0.44
CA GLU A 313 -24.02 28.24 -0.07
C GLU A 313 -23.91 26.85 -0.71
N ASN A 314 -23.34 26.79 -1.92
CA ASN A 314 -23.24 25.57 -2.71
C ASN A 314 -21.79 25.19 -3.06
N GLU A 315 -20.78 25.83 -2.46
CA GLU A 315 -19.38 25.56 -2.78
C GLU A 315 -18.59 25.27 -1.53
N ILE A 316 -17.84 24.17 -1.59
CA ILE A 316 -16.85 23.80 -0.59
C ILE A 316 -15.45 23.98 -1.17
N GLU A 317 -14.55 24.46 -0.32
CA GLU A 317 -13.12 24.46 -0.55
C GLU A 317 -12.49 23.34 0.29
N ILE A 318 -11.60 22.58 -0.34
CA ILE A 318 -10.85 21.48 0.27
C ILE A 318 -9.37 21.86 0.20
N SER A 319 -8.76 22.11 1.35
CA SER A 319 -7.35 22.46 1.47
C SER A 319 -6.55 21.28 1.98
N HIS A 320 -5.42 20.99 1.36
CA HIS A 320 -4.54 19.87 1.70
C HIS A 320 -3.37 20.36 2.58
N GLU A 321 -2.80 19.46 3.40
CA GLU A 321 -1.77 19.79 4.40
C GLU A 321 -0.54 20.53 3.81
N THR A 322 -0.19 20.28 2.55
CA THR A 322 0.93 20.96 1.91
C THR A 322 0.53 22.26 1.21
N ASP A 323 1.06 23.38 1.71
CA ASP A 323 0.90 24.76 1.19
C ASP A 323 1.22 24.94 -0.32
N SER A 324 1.82 23.94 -0.98
CA SER A 324 2.15 23.99 -2.41
C SER A 324 0.98 23.66 -3.33
N GLU A 325 -0.10 23.08 -2.83
CA GLU A 325 -1.24 22.68 -3.64
C GLU A 325 -2.35 23.73 -3.64
N ARG A 326 -2.98 23.90 -4.79
CA ARG A 326 -4.18 24.74 -4.88
C ARG A 326 -5.34 23.98 -4.25
N PRO A 327 -6.18 24.63 -3.45
CA PRO A 327 -7.35 23.96 -2.90
C PRO A 327 -8.31 23.55 -4.00
N ASP A 328 -8.98 22.41 -3.81
CA ASP A 328 -10.05 21.97 -4.68
C ASP A 328 -11.33 22.70 -4.32
N ILE A 329 -12.02 23.24 -5.34
CA ILE A 329 -13.31 23.91 -5.18
C ILE A 329 -14.37 23.06 -5.84
N ILE A 330 -15.31 22.57 -5.03
CA ILE A 330 -16.41 21.73 -5.51
C ILE A 330 -17.71 22.49 -5.34
N ASN A 331 -18.40 22.71 -6.46
CA ASN A 331 -19.76 23.21 -6.46
C ASN A 331 -20.74 22.04 -6.31
N LEU A 332 -21.34 21.92 -5.12
CA LEU A 332 -22.28 20.87 -4.73
C LEU A 332 -23.52 20.82 -5.63
N SER A 333 -23.95 21.96 -6.18
CA SER A 333 -25.09 22.00 -7.11
C SER A 333 -24.74 21.46 -8.50
N ASN A 334 -23.46 21.37 -8.85
CA ASN A 334 -22.99 20.86 -10.14
C ASN A 334 -22.60 19.37 -10.08
N ILE A 335 -22.75 18.71 -8.92
CA ILE A 335 -22.49 17.28 -8.82
C ILE A 335 -23.54 16.51 -9.64
N GLU A 336 -23.07 15.67 -10.55
CA GLU A 336 -23.93 14.80 -11.35
C GLU A 336 -24.21 13.50 -10.58
N PHE A 337 -25.47 13.30 -10.18
CA PHE A 337 -25.87 12.09 -9.48
C PHE A 337 -26.38 11.02 -10.43
N ALA A 338 -25.78 9.83 -10.40
CA ALA A 338 -26.13 8.71 -11.28
C ALA A 338 -27.57 8.20 -11.05
N ASN A 339 -28.11 8.35 -9.84
CA ASN A 339 -29.36 7.73 -9.39
C ASN A 339 -30.46 8.78 -9.12
N ASN A 340 -30.67 9.73 -10.03
CA ASN A 340 -31.58 10.88 -9.87
C ASN A 340 -33.10 10.55 -9.77
N GLN A 341 -33.47 9.30 -9.50
CA GLN A 341 -34.86 8.87 -9.34
C GLN A 341 -35.15 8.54 -7.87
N PHE A 342 -35.24 9.56 -7.00
CA PHE A 342 -35.78 9.43 -5.65
C PHE A 342 -36.76 10.56 -5.34
#